data_AF-A0A8W8IDI2-F1
#
_entry.id   AF-A0A8W8IDI2-F1
#
_cell.length_a   1.000
_cell.length_b   1.000
_cell.length_c   1.000
_cell.angle_alpha   90.00
_cell.angle_beta   90.00
_cell.angle_gamma   90.00
#
_symmetry.space_group_name_H-M   'P 1'
#
loop_
_entity.id
_entity.type
_entity.pdbx_description
1 polymer ?
#
loop_
_entity_poly.entity_id
_entity_poly.type
_entity_poly.pdbx_seq_one_letter_code
_entity_poly.pdbx_strand_id
1 'polypeptide(L)'
;MFPEAFKMLNRASDPPKYKQDKQRQPASKRVQEAAEGLLTCIIQHVGAFPPPCGPESLFSLLDEKSLLKYTKGNSCLPEHGSPFRYYVLENAIVVGLLEQPLGNIEDLLPTVTALIRGPFGRHAWVMQLRHSPRIKRGSSKSHLSDPGRPMPVENVGTHHSVKPRNFPESVDKVTATKAEKSIPTLESLVTDEKRPELNKLKSFIEKQDQFESQIGQRKQQEVKSMPFPNQDTECKPPKITEEFQAARLFLSHYGFLSLEALKEQSNTSLPPSLVTLDTTNPGLTNDLEMLDTITARDNDTVHVFYVKSGQRLAQDILRNVGSQRGIQGQFLEFLHSLGWPVDVQKHAGWTGHISTSWKISQPEDIQENAPRVGTGGSIYDGQQQVLYWADVSSEVAFIVPSLDNFHRLQNDGDKSPQLSVSTPSEGPGGTKPTTLSLERPLTEPRNKTMESPSSPHDAPAFRTRRFGRPSTVTIGPDTKIFVVWLENFEDHENFPTGDLLPMTSTGLEQYTATSSSSMRQDKDIFLIYIHALQNGLFRIHMEGNTGKISMAIPLVDGMVVSRRTLGSMVRQTAINIGRRKRLESDSYQPPHVRRKMKIQEIVDKYHLKMTESEFYTALFQDVHK
;
A
#
# COMPACT_ATOMS: atom_id res chain seq x y z
N MET A 1 -25.29 -25.61 -24.22
CA MET A 1 -26.27 -24.52 -24.35
C MET A 1 -25.79 -23.41 -23.41
N PHE A 2 -25.03 -22.46 -23.95
CA PHE A 2 -24.50 -21.32 -23.18
C PHE A 2 -25.64 -20.32 -22.94
N PRO A 3 -25.83 -19.78 -21.74
CA PRO A 3 -26.78 -18.70 -21.55
C PRO A 3 -26.23 -17.45 -22.23
N GLU A 4 -26.99 -16.91 -23.17
CA GLU A 4 -26.72 -15.64 -23.82
C GLU A 4 -26.59 -14.55 -22.75
N ALA A 5 -25.39 -13.96 -22.66
CA ALA A 5 -25.19 -12.73 -21.93
C ALA A 5 -25.98 -11.62 -22.62
N PHE A 6 -27.08 -11.18 -22.01
CA PHE A 6 -27.83 -10.00 -22.44
C PHE A 6 -26.89 -8.77 -22.46
N LYS A 7 -26.40 -8.41 -23.66
CA LYS A 7 -25.81 -7.10 -23.89
C LYS A 7 -26.95 -6.07 -23.82
N MET A 8 -27.00 -5.31 -22.72
CA MET A 8 -27.73 -4.05 -22.70
C MET A 8 -27.02 -3.06 -23.65
N LEU A 9 -27.40 -3.07 -24.92
CA LEU A 9 -27.12 -1.97 -25.83
C LEU A 9 -27.96 -0.79 -25.37
N ASN A 10 -27.31 0.23 -24.79
CA ASN A 10 -27.94 1.53 -24.53
C ASN A 10 -28.61 1.99 -25.82
N ARG A 11 -29.93 2.24 -25.78
CA ARG A 11 -30.67 2.70 -26.94
C ARG A 11 -30.29 4.17 -27.18
N ALA A 12 -30.31 4.62 -28.43
CA ALA A 12 -30.03 6.01 -28.77
C ALA A 12 -31.00 7.03 -28.09
N SER A 13 -32.10 6.54 -27.51
CA SER A 13 -33.08 7.29 -26.73
C SER A 13 -32.72 7.46 -25.25
N ASP A 14 -31.73 6.74 -24.73
CA ASP A 14 -31.37 6.80 -23.32
C ASP A 14 -30.60 8.10 -23.02
N PRO A 15 -30.90 8.81 -21.91
CA PRO A 15 -30.17 10.01 -21.54
C PRO A 15 -28.68 9.66 -21.36
N PRO A 16 -27.76 10.49 -21.88
CA PRO A 16 -26.33 10.21 -21.80
C PRO A 16 -25.90 10.17 -20.33
N LYS A 17 -25.60 8.96 -19.83
CA LYS A 17 -25.06 8.77 -18.48
C LYS A 17 -23.64 9.32 -18.42
N TYR A 18 -23.36 10.11 -17.39
CA TYR A 18 -22.00 10.58 -17.11
C TYR A 18 -21.08 9.37 -16.91
N LYS A 19 -19.79 9.55 -17.24
CA LYS A 19 -18.80 8.47 -17.19
C LYS A 19 -18.73 7.80 -15.81
N GLN A 20 -18.93 8.57 -14.74
CA GLN A 20 -18.94 8.11 -13.35
C GLN A 20 -20.17 7.24 -12.99
N ASP A 21 -21.29 7.44 -13.68
CA ASP A 21 -22.56 6.72 -13.42
C ASP A 21 -22.69 5.45 -14.29
N LYS A 22 -21.68 5.15 -15.11
CA LYS A 22 -21.66 3.94 -15.93
C LYS A 22 -21.23 2.75 -15.08
N GLN A 23 -22.14 1.81 -14.86
CA GLN A 23 -21.80 0.51 -14.28
C GLN A 23 -20.79 -0.23 -15.17
N ARG A 24 -19.73 -0.76 -14.57
CA ARG A 24 -18.71 -1.54 -15.26
C ARG A 24 -19.27 -2.94 -15.54
N GLN A 25 -19.39 -3.30 -16.81
CA GLN A 25 -19.80 -4.65 -17.24
C GLN A 25 -18.66 -5.31 -18.03
N PRO A 26 -17.65 -5.89 -17.33
CA PRO A 26 -16.56 -6.57 -18.00
C PRO A 26 -17.05 -7.86 -18.67
N ALA A 27 -16.47 -8.23 -19.82
CA ALA A 27 -16.82 -9.46 -20.53
C ALA A 27 -16.49 -10.74 -19.72
N SER A 28 -15.49 -10.67 -18.83
CA SER A 28 -15.15 -11.71 -17.87
C SER A 28 -14.34 -11.12 -16.71
N LYS A 29 -14.20 -11.87 -15.61
CA LYS A 29 -13.34 -11.47 -14.48
C LYS A 29 -11.88 -11.27 -14.89
N ARG A 30 -11.35 -12.12 -15.77
CA ARG A 30 -9.99 -11.99 -16.32
C ARG A 30 -9.81 -10.68 -17.08
N VAL A 31 -10.80 -10.27 -17.88
CA VAL A 31 -10.77 -8.99 -18.61
C VAL A 31 -10.79 -7.80 -17.65
N GLN A 32 -11.59 -7.89 -16.59
CA GLN A 32 -11.59 -6.87 -15.54
C GLN A 32 -10.23 -6.75 -14.86
N GLU A 33 -9.64 -7.87 -14.42
CA GLU A 33 -8.35 -7.92 -13.74
C GLU A 33 -7.20 -7.42 -14.63
N ALA A 34 -7.23 -7.75 -15.93
CA ALA A 34 -6.27 -7.24 -16.91
C ALA A 34 -6.41 -5.72 -17.12
N ALA A 35 -7.64 -5.21 -17.22
CA ALA A 35 -7.90 -3.79 -17.36
C ALA A 35 -7.50 -2.99 -16.09
N GLU A 36 -7.80 -3.52 -14.91
CA GLU A 36 -7.36 -2.96 -13.62
C GLU A 36 -5.83 -2.97 -13.51
N GLY A 37 -5.17 -4.05 -13.94
CA GLY A 37 -3.71 -4.14 -14.00
C GLY A 37 -3.11 -3.08 -14.93
N LEU A 38 -3.62 -2.95 -16.15
CA LEU A 38 -3.18 -1.91 -17.09
C LEU A 38 -3.36 -0.50 -16.53
N LEU A 39 -4.51 -0.22 -15.92
CA LEU A 39 -4.78 1.07 -15.29
C LEU A 39 -3.79 1.36 -14.16
N THR A 40 -3.48 0.36 -13.33
CA THR A 40 -2.49 0.46 -12.26
C THR A 40 -1.12 0.80 -12.82
N CYS A 41 -0.68 0.09 -13.86
CA CYS A 41 0.58 0.39 -14.56
C CYS A 41 0.60 1.82 -15.11
N ILE A 42 -0.48 2.29 -15.74
CA ILE A 42 -0.55 3.66 -16.25
C ILE A 42 -0.45 4.68 -15.12
N ILE A 43 -1.25 4.53 -14.06
CA ILE A 43 -1.28 5.48 -12.94
C ILE A 43 0.06 5.56 -12.22
N GLN A 44 0.72 4.42 -12.01
CA GLN A 44 2.04 4.39 -11.36
C GLN A 44 3.14 5.09 -12.18
N HIS A 45 3.03 5.11 -13.51
CA HIS A 45 4.17 5.45 -14.38
C HIS A 45 4.00 6.74 -15.17
N VAL A 46 2.78 7.24 -15.36
CA VAL A 46 2.55 8.51 -16.06
C VAL A 46 3.25 9.65 -15.31
N GLY A 47 4.27 10.22 -15.94
CA GLY A 47 5.08 11.32 -15.40
C GLY A 47 6.12 10.93 -14.35
N ALA A 48 6.29 9.62 -14.08
CA ALA A 48 7.11 9.11 -12.98
C ALA A 48 8.08 7.99 -13.39
N PHE A 49 8.30 7.72 -14.69
CA PHE A 49 9.26 6.70 -15.14
C PHE A 49 10.41 7.30 -15.98
N PRO A 50 11.69 7.10 -15.59
CA PRO A 50 12.11 6.45 -14.34
C PRO A 50 11.76 7.32 -13.11
N PRO A 51 11.44 6.72 -11.95
CA PRO A 51 11.13 7.49 -10.75
C PRO A 51 12.41 8.14 -10.20
N PRO A 52 12.31 9.08 -9.24
CA PRO A 52 13.49 9.73 -8.65
C PRO A 52 14.51 8.74 -8.06
N CYS A 53 14.05 7.58 -7.62
CA CYS A 53 14.87 6.45 -7.15
C CYS A 53 15.38 5.52 -8.26
N GLY A 54 15.20 5.88 -9.53
CA GLY A 54 15.67 5.06 -10.65
C GLY A 54 14.81 3.82 -10.94
N PRO A 55 15.19 3.00 -11.93
CA PRO A 55 14.43 1.84 -12.35
C PRO A 55 14.42 0.71 -11.31
N GLU A 56 15.32 0.71 -10.33
CA GLU A 56 15.44 -0.30 -9.26
C GLU A 56 14.24 -0.38 -8.31
N SER A 57 13.49 0.70 -8.15
CA SER A 57 12.32 0.67 -7.27
C SER A 57 11.19 1.56 -7.76
N LEU A 58 9.98 0.98 -7.81
CA LEU A 58 8.73 1.71 -8.04
C LEU A 58 7.96 1.98 -6.74
N PHE A 59 8.40 1.39 -5.63
CA PHE A 59 7.65 1.38 -4.38
C PHE A 59 8.59 1.48 -3.17
N SER A 60 8.08 1.96 -2.05
CA SER A 60 8.88 2.16 -0.84
C SER A 60 9.18 0.83 -0.13
N LEU A 61 10.45 0.64 0.24
CA LEU A 61 10.86 -0.42 1.16
C LEU A 61 10.66 -0.06 2.64
N LEU A 62 10.27 1.19 2.95
CA LEU A 62 10.02 1.62 4.32
C LEU A 62 8.82 0.87 4.92
N ASP A 63 9.06 0.22 6.05
CA ASP A 63 8.07 -0.47 6.85
C ASP A 63 7.83 0.26 8.18
N GLU A 64 6.88 -0.25 8.96
CA GLU A 64 6.54 0.28 10.28
C GLU A 64 7.77 0.30 11.19
N LYS A 65 8.53 -0.79 11.23
CA LYS A 65 9.73 -0.93 12.08
C LYS A 65 10.77 0.13 11.75
N SER A 66 11.00 0.40 10.46
CA SER A 66 11.93 1.43 10.00
C SER A 66 11.46 2.83 10.38
N LEU A 67 10.16 3.13 10.25
CA LEU A 67 9.63 4.46 10.59
C LEU A 67 9.64 4.73 12.10
N LEU A 68 9.31 3.72 12.91
CA LEU A 68 9.29 3.83 14.38
C LEU A 68 10.68 4.08 14.98
N LYS A 69 11.76 3.73 14.30
CA LYS A 69 13.13 4.11 14.72
C LYS A 69 13.34 5.63 14.71
N TYR A 70 12.57 6.38 13.92
CA TYR A 70 12.74 7.82 13.72
C TYR A 70 11.66 8.67 14.40
N THR A 71 10.72 8.08 15.14
CA THR A 71 9.74 8.83 15.94
C THR A 71 10.41 9.44 17.17
N LYS A 72 10.19 10.74 17.43
CA LYS A 72 10.75 11.39 18.64
C LYS A 72 10.04 10.85 19.89
N GLY A 73 10.79 10.19 20.76
CA GLY A 73 10.32 9.76 22.09
C GLY A 73 10.35 8.25 22.27
N ASN A 74 11.53 7.69 22.64
CA ASN A 74 11.67 6.33 23.17
C ASN A 74 10.89 6.07 24.48
N SER A 75 10.01 6.99 24.89
CA SER A 75 9.28 6.98 26.17
C SER A 75 7.78 6.71 26.02
N CYS A 76 7.24 6.71 24.79
CA CYS A 76 5.81 6.52 24.52
C CYS A 76 5.57 5.56 23.34
N LEU A 77 6.41 4.52 23.22
CA LEU A 77 5.92 3.31 22.56
C LEU A 77 4.95 2.65 23.55
N PRO A 78 3.69 2.39 23.18
CA PRO A 78 2.78 1.68 24.07
C PRO A 78 3.44 0.36 24.50
N GLU A 79 3.47 0.05 25.81
CA GLU A 79 3.93 -1.26 26.29
C GLU A 79 3.15 -2.41 25.60
N HIS A 80 1.96 -2.10 25.07
CA HIS A 80 1.14 -2.97 24.26
C HIS A 80 0.57 -2.23 23.03
N GLY A 81 1.16 -2.44 21.85
CA GLY A 81 0.55 -2.09 20.56
C GLY A 81 1.36 -1.15 19.66
N SER A 82 1.09 -1.22 18.35
CA SER A 82 1.69 -0.32 17.36
C SER A 82 0.94 1.03 17.36
N PRO A 83 1.64 2.19 17.28
CA PRO A 83 0.99 3.50 17.16
C PRO A 83 0.33 3.73 15.79
N PHE A 84 0.45 2.77 14.86
CA PHE A 84 -0.23 2.82 13.58
C PHE A 84 -1.71 2.44 13.71
N ARG A 85 -2.58 3.26 13.11
CA ARG A 85 -3.98 2.90 12.85
C ARG A 85 -4.12 2.41 11.41
N TYR A 86 -4.79 1.29 11.19
CA TYR A 86 -4.95 0.72 9.86
C TYR A 86 -6.38 0.79 9.36
N TYR A 87 -6.52 1.23 8.11
CA TYR A 87 -7.78 1.29 7.38
C TYR A 87 -7.64 0.56 6.05
N VAL A 88 -8.69 -0.07 5.56
CA VAL A 88 -8.76 -0.59 4.20
C VAL A 88 -9.77 0.20 3.41
N LEU A 89 -9.31 0.74 2.28
CA LEU A 89 -10.08 1.51 1.33
C LEU A 89 -10.48 0.62 0.14
N GLU A 90 -11.75 0.67 -0.22
CA GLU A 90 -12.36 -0.02 -1.36
C GLU A 90 -12.00 -1.53 -1.45
N ASN A 91 -11.72 -2.17 -0.30
CA ASN A 91 -11.27 -3.56 -0.19
C ASN A 91 -10.04 -3.91 -1.04
N ALA A 92 -9.20 -2.91 -1.35
CA ALA A 92 -8.06 -3.08 -2.24
C ALA A 92 -6.79 -2.35 -1.77
N ILE A 93 -6.91 -1.36 -0.88
CA ILE A 93 -5.78 -0.55 -0.43
C ILE A 93 -5.77 -0.51 1.11
N VAL A 94 -4.71 -1.00 1.73
CA VAL A 94 -4.46 -0.85 3.16
C VAL A 94 -3.70 0.45 3.38
N VAL A 95 -4.15 1.27 4.32
CA VAL A 95 -3.52 2.52 4.72
C VAL A 95 -3.22 2.45 6.22
N GLY A 96 -1.94 2.37 6.56
CA GLY A 96 -1.44 2.53 7.92
C GLY A 96 -1.10 4.00 8.18
N LEU A 97 -1.75 4.63 9.16
CA LEU A 97 -1.56 6.03 9.51
C LEU A 97 -0.83 6.14 10.86
N LEU A 98 0.27 6.89 10.86
CA LEU A 98 1.05 7.25 12.03
C LEU A 98 0.96 8.77 12.24
N GLU A 99 0.36 9.18 13.35
CA GLU A 99 0.20 10.60 13.72
C GLU A 99 1.43 11.14 14.47
N GLN A 100 2.28 10.26 15.00
CA GLN A 100 3.50 10.67 15.70
C GLN A 100 4.49 11.33 14.72
N PRO A 101 5.06 12.49 15.07
CA PRO A 101 5.99 13.19 14.21
C PRO A 101 7.34 12.47 14.13
N LEU A 102 7.85 12.33 12.90
CA LEU A 102 9.21 11.85 12.66
C LEU A 102 10.24 12.94 13.02
N GLY A 103 11.49 12.54 13.30
CA GLY A 103 12.61 13.33 13.83
C GLY A 103 12.93 14.72 13.25
N ASN A 104 12.28 15.15 12.18
CA ASN A 104 12.62 16.34 11.38
C ASN A 104 11.66 17.54 11.52
N ILE A 105 10.79 17.55 12.53
CA ILE A 105 9.81 18.64 12.67
C ILE A 105 10.37 19.72 13.63
N GLU A 106 10.70 20.88 13.06
CA GLU A 106 11.03 22.13 13.77
C GLU A 106 9.76 22.89 14.21
N ASP A 107 8.64 22.70 13.49
CA ASP A 107 7.36 23.40 13.67
C ASP A 107 6.21 22.46 14.06
N LEU A 108 5.51 22.72 15.16
CA LEU A 108 4.33 21.96 15.62
C LEU A 108 3.15 22.09 14.64
N LEU A 109 3.12 21.24 13.60
CA LEU A 109 2.11 21.24 12.55
C LEU A 109 1.41 19.88 12.47
N PRO A 110 0.10 19.83 12.14
CA PRO A 110 -0.60 18.57 11.91
C PRO A 110 0.11 17.77 10.82
N THR A 111 0.71 16.65 11.22
CA THR A 111 1.53 15.81 10.34
C THR A 111 1.07 14.37 10.47
N VAL A 112 0.91 13.68 9.35
CA VAL A 112 0.59 12.26 9.31
C VAL A 112 1.54 11.55 8.35
N THR A 113 2.09 10.44 8.79
CA THR A 113 2.86 9.53 7.95
C THR A 113 1.96 8.37 7.56
N ALA A 114 1.76 8.16 6.26
CA ALA A 114 0.91 7.13 5.71
C ALA A 114 1.74 6.05 4.99
N LEU A 115 1.56 4.80 5.38
CA LEU A 115 1.99 3.61 4.66
C LEU A 115 0.82 3.07 3.84
N ILE A 116 0.88 3.25 2.53
CA ILE A 116 -0.18 2.89 1.58
C ILE A 116 0.23 1.61 0.85
N ARG A 117 -0.48 0.51 1.08
CA ARG A 117 -0.27 -0.78 0.42
C ARG A 117 -1.45 -1.09 -0.49
N GLY A 118 -1.22 -1.18 -1.79
CA GLY A 118 -2.25 -1.54 -2.75
C GLY A 118 -1.74 -2.53 -3.79
N PRO A 119 -2.45 -2.71 -4.91
CA PRO A 119 -1.98 -3.54 -6.03
C PRO A 119 -0.64 -3.06 -6.62
N PHE A 120 -0.32 -1.79 -6.42
CA PHE A 120 0.87 -1.08 -6.88
C PHE A 120 2.11 -1.20 -5.96
N GLY A 121 2.08 -2.08 -4.96
CA GLY A 121 3.14 -2.15 -3.94
C GLY A 121 2.86 -1.27 -2.73
N ARG A 122 3.93 -0.89 -2.01
CA ARG A 122 3.87 -0.08 -0.78
C ARG A 122 4.43 1.32 -1.02
N HIS A 123 3.78 2.35 -0.51
CA HIS A 123 4.25 3.74 -0.61
C HIS A 123 4.24 4.38 0.78
N ALA A 124 5.22 5.24 1.04
CA ALA A 124 5.34 5.94 2.31
C ALA A 124 5.26 7.45 2.05
N TRP A 125 4.22 8.10 2.55
CA TRP A 125 3.99 9.54 2.36
C TRP A 125 3.96 10.25 3.70
N VAL A 126 4.66 11.38 3.79
CA VAL A 126 4.52 12.31 4.92
C VAL A 126 3.71 13.50 4.43
N MET A 127 2.56 13.73 5.05
CA MET A 127 1.67 14.82 4.75
C MET A 127 1.63 15.77 5.93
N GLN A 128 1.81 17.06 5.64
CA GLN A 128 1.83 18.10 6.67
C GLN A 128 0.91 19.24 6.23
N LEU A 129 -0.07 19.55 7.09
CA LEU A 129 -0.99 20.64 6.85
C LEU A 129 -0.33 21.98 7.21
N ARG A 130 -0.34 22.93 6.27
CA ARG A 130 0.23 24.27 6.43
C ARG A 130 -0.74 25.31 5.91
N HIS A 131 -0.85 26.44 6.61
CA HIS A 131 -1.58 27.62 6.15
C HIS A 131 -0.75 28.50 5.21
N SER A 132 0.57 28.32 5.15
CA SER A 132 1.49 29.10 4.31
C SER A 132 2.48 28.21 3.54
N PRO A 133 2.97 28.66 2.35
CA PRO A 133 3.97 27.93 1.58
C PRO A 133 5.32 27.82 2.29
N ARG A 134 6.04 26.71 2.10
CA ARG A 134 7.37 26.45 2.72
C ARG A 134 8.43 27.53 2.46
N ILE A 135 8.31 28.27 1.35
CA ILE A 135 9.29 29.27 0.90
C ILE A 135 9.22 30.55 1.74
N LYS A 136 8.05 30.88 2.31
CA LYS A 136 7.90 32.04 3.19
C LYS A 136 8.39 31.65 4.58
N ARG A 137 9.69 31.85 4.86
CA ARG A 137 10.31 31.71 6.20
C ARG A 137 9.84 32.78 7.20
N GLY A 138 8.54 33.11 7.20
CA GLY A 138 7.97 33.78 8.37
C GLY A 138 8.03 32.77 9.50
N SER A 139 8.68 33.11 10.61
CA SER A 139 8.69 32.27 11.80
C SER A 139 7.24 31.91 12.12
N SER A 140 6.90 30.62 12.10
CA SER A 140 5.59 30.06 12.48
C SER A 140 5.09 30.65 13.82
N LYS A 141 6.03 31.01 14.72
CA LYS A 141 5.78 31.70 15.99
C LYS A 141 5.16 33.09 15.85
N SER A 142 5.44 33.83 14.78
CA SER A 142 4.86 35.17 14.55
C SER A 142 3.36 35.15 14.22
N HIS A 143 2.84 34.01 13.79
CA HIS A 143 1.40 33.80 13.57
C HIS A 143 0.69 33.22 14.81
N LEU A 144 1.46 32.73 15.78
CA LEU A 144 0.96 32.21 17.06
C LEU A 144 0.93 33.28 18.16
N SER A 145 1.62 34.41 17.95
CA SER A 145 1.51 35.58 18.83
C SER A 145 0.18 36.29 18.60
N ASP A 146 -0.65 36.34 19.63
CA ASP A 146 -1.87 37.15 19.64
C ASP A 146 -1.51 38.62 19.32
N PRO A 147 -1.98 39.20 18.21
CA PRO A 147 -1.74 40.61 17.91
C PRO A 147 -2.40 41.55 18.94
N GLY A 148 -3.19 41.00 19.87
CA GLY A 148 -3.93 41.72 20.88
C GLY A 148 -5.21 42.32 20.29
N ARG A 149 -6.19 42.56 21.15
CA ARG A 149 -7.41 43.26 20.75
C ARG A 149 -7.06 44.72 20.42
N PRO A 150 -7.45 45.26 19.26
CA PRO A 150 -7.32 46.70 19.01
C PRO A 150 -8.16 47.48 20.04
N MET A 151 -7.57 48.54 20.60
CA MET A 151 -8.28 49.39 21.57
C MET A 151 -9.48 50.06 20.89
N PRO A 152 -10.63 50.21 21.58
CA PRO A 152 -11.78 50.88 21.01
C PRO A 152 -11.43 52.35 20.84
N VAL A 153 -11.52 52.84 19.61
CA VAL A 153 -11.37 54.26 19.31
C VAL A 153 -12.77 54.85 19.25
N GLU A 154 -13.22 55.51 20.32
CA GLU A 154 -14.58 56.07 20.43
C GLU A 154 -14.92 57.07 19.30
N ASN A 155 -13.90 57.63 18.65
CA ASN A 155 -14.01 58.62 17.57
C ASN A 155 -14.17 58.00 16.17
N VAL A 156 -14.28 56.68 16.04
CA VAL A 156 -14.34 55.98 14.74
C VAL A 156 -15.62 55.13 14.66
N GLY A 157 -16.42 55.35 13.61
CA GLY A 157 -17.66 54.61 13.34
C GLY A 157 -18.93 55.46 13.47
N THR A 158 -20.05 54.90 12.99
CA THR A 158 -21.37 55.54 13.07
C THR A 158 -22.04 55.21 14.42
N HIS A 159 -22.11 56.21 15.29
CA HIS A 159 -22.88 56.13 16.53
C HIS A 159 -24.37 56.25 16.21
N HIS A 160 -25.10 55.14 16.31
CA HIS A 160 -26.55 55.13 16.14
C HIS A 160 -27.20 55.44 17.50
N SER A 161 -27.81 56.61 17.65
CA SER A 161 -28.65 56.92 18.81
C SER A 161 -29.99 56.18 18.66
N VAL A 162 -30.03 54.92 19.10
CA VAL A 162 -31.29 54.17 19.15
C VAL A 162 -32.02 54.58 20.42
N LYS A 163 -33.02 55.47 20.29
CA LYS A 163 -33.97 55.69 21.38
C LYS A 163 -34.86 54.46 21.48
N PRO A 164 -35.00 53.81 22.65
CA PRO A 164 -35.97 52.75 22.84
C PRO A 164 -37.37 53.34 22.57
N ARG A 165 -38.10 52.72 21.65
CA ARG A 165 -39.49 53.07 21.34
C ARG A 165 -40.35 51.89 21.73
N ASN A 166 -41.53 52.17 22.29
CA ASN A 166 -42.53 51.14 22.59
C ASN A 166 -43.07 50.47 21.32
N PHE A 167 -42.98 51.18 20.18
CA PHE A 167 -43.39 50.70 18.87
C PHE A 167 -42.30 50.99 17.82
N PRO A 168 -42.17 50.16 16.77
CA PRO A 168 -41.27 50.42 15.67
C PRO A 168 -41.53 51.79 15.01
N GLU A 169 -40.48 52.46 14.52
CA GLU A 169 -40.60 53.76 13.83
C GLU A 169 -41.56 53.70 12.61
N SER A 170 -41.72 52.53 12.01
CA SER A 170 -42.66 52.33 10.90
C SER A 170 -44.12 52.55 11.30
N VAL A 171 -44.47 52.40 12.58
CA VAL A 171 -45.84 52.63 13.09
C VAL A 171 -46.22 54.11 12.94
N ASP A 172 -45.29 55.04 13.15
CA ASP A 172 -45.55 56.47 12.97
C ASP A 172 -45.76 56.87 11.51
N LYS A 173 -45.36 56.00 10.56
CA LYS A 173 -45.56 56.20 9.12
C LYS A 173 -46.90 55.63 8.63
N VAL A 174 -47.64 54.90 9.47
CA VAL A 174 -48.95 54.34 9.12
C VAL A 174 -49.98 55.48 9.09
N THR A 175 -50.61 55.70 7.93
CA THR A 175 -51.62 56.75 7.78
C THR A 175 -52.91 56.31 8.46
N ALA A 176 -53.37 57.08 9.46
CA ALA A 176 -54.55 56.73 10.23
C ALA A 176 -55.81 56.65 9.34
N THR A 177 -56.53 55.53 9.46
CA THR A 177 -57.74 55.28 8.65
C THR A 177 -58.96 56.03 9.20
N LYS A 178 -60.02 56.16 8.39
CA LYS A 178 -61.28 56.80 8.83
C LYS A 178 -61.91 56.07 10.03
N ALA A 179 -61.69 54.77 10.17
CA ALA A 179 -62.17 53.97 11.30
C ALA A 179 -61.43 54.30 12.61
N GLU A 180 -60.10 54.53 12.57
CA GLU A 180 -59.33 54.92 13.76
C GLU A 180 -59.73 56.30 14.29
N LYS A 181 -60.15 57.21 13.41
CA LYS A 181 -60.70 58.53 13.80
C LYS A 181 -62.07 58.44 14.49
N SER A 182 -62.71 57.27 14.51
CA SER A 182 -63.96 57.05 15.25
C SER A 182 -63.72 56.65 16.71
N ILE A 183 -62.49 56.30 17.06
CA ILE A 183 -62.09 56.04 18.45
C ILE A 183 -61.91 57.40 19.14
N PRO A 184 -62.69 57.72 20.19
CA PRO A 184 -62.57 58.99 20.90
C PRO A 184 -61.19 59.12 21.56
N THR A 185 -60.63 60.33 21.59
CA THR A 185 -59.35 60.55 22.29
C THR A 185 -59.53 60.39 23.79
N LEU A 186 -58.46 60.02 24.49
CA LEU A 186 -58.51 59.86 25.95
C LEU A 186 -58.99 61.15 26.63
N GLU A 187 -58.62 62.33 26.12
CA GLU A 187 -59.10 63.61 26.63
C GLU A 187 -60.60 63.86 26.41
N SER A 188 -61.22 63.27 25.38
CA SER A 188 -62.67 63.42 25.12
C SER A 188 -63.53 62.47 25.96
N LEU A 189 -62.95 61.43 26.55
CA LEU A 189 -63.62 60.45 27.41
C LEU A 189 -63.52 60.78 28.91
N VAL A 190 -62.77 61.82 29.26
CA VAL A 190 -62.51 62.22 30.66
C VAL A 190 -63.65 63.12 31.15
N THR A 191 -64.54 62.55 31.96
CA THR A 191 -65.51 63.29 32.77
C THR A 191 -64.83 63.98 33.96
N ASP A 192 -65.43 65.07 34.48
CA ASP A 192 -64.87 65.84 35.62
C ASP A 192 -64.61 64.98 36.87
N GLU A 193 -65.38 63.90 37.06
CA GLU A 193 -65.24 62.95 38.17
C GLU A 193 -63.97 62.07 38.09
N LYS A 194 -63.42 61.83 36.88
CA LYS A 194 -62.28 60.91 36.66
C LYS A 194 -60.94 61.63 36.47
N ARG A 195 -60.93 62.96 36.38
CA ARG A 195 -59.71 63.79 36.34
C ARG A 195 -58.73 63.54 37.50
N PRO A 196 -59.15 63.36 38.78
CA PRO A 196 -58.20 63.13 39.87
C PRO A 196 -57.45 61.80 39.74
N GLU A 197 -58.11 60.74 39.26
CA GLU A 197 -57.49 59.44 39.01
C GLU A 197 -56.49 59.49 37.85
N LEU A 198 -56.84 60.21 36.77
CA LEU A 198 -55.94 60.43 35.63
C LEU A 198 -54.69 61.20 36.04
N ASN A 199 -54.83 62.25 36.87
CA ASN A 199 -53.70 63.00 37.40
C ASN A 199 -52.79 62.14 38.28
N LYS A 200 -53.37 61.23 39.07
CA LYS A 200 -52.61 60.25 39.85
C LYS A 200 -51.84 59.28 38.95
N LEU A 201 -52.47 58.77 37.88
CA LEU A 201 -51.79 57.92 36.89
C LEU A 201 -50.65 58.67 36.17
N LYS A 202 -50.89 59.92 35.77
CA LYS A 202 -49.87 60.78 35.16
C LYS A 202 -48.66 60.97 36.09
N SER A 203 -48.91 61.17 37.39
CA SER A 203 -47.85 61.24 38.40
C SER A 203 -47.07 59.93 38.56
N PHE A 204 -47.70 58.77 38.35
CA PHE A 204 -47.00 57.48 38.36
C PHE A 204 -46.13 57.29 37.12
N ILE A 205 -46.63 57.69 35.94
CA ILE A 205 -45.86 57.63 34.69
C ILE A 205 -44.64 58.55 34.78
N GLU A 206 -44.80 59.79 35.28
CA GLU A 206 -43.68 60.71 35.47
C GLU A 206 -42.65 60.18 36.46
N LYS A 207 -43.09 59.55 37.57
CA LYS A 207 -42.18 58.89 38.52
C LYS A 207 -41.43 57.71 37.89
N GLN A 208 -42.11 56.92 37.05
CA GLN A 208 -41.51 55.79 36.36
C GLN A 208 -40.47 56.27 35.33
N ASP A 209 -40.78 57.30 34.54
CA ASP A 209 -39.86 57.89 33.56
C ASP A 209 -38.60 58.47 34.22
N GLN A 210 -38.77 59.14 35.37
CA GLN A 210 -37.65 59.61 36.18
C GLN A 210 -36.80 58.46 36.73
N PHE A 211 -37.43 57.38 37.21
CA PHE A 211 -36.74 56.21 37.72
C PHE A 211 -35.93 55.49 36.62
N GLU A 212 -36.54 55.27 35.45
CA GLU A 212 -35.87 54.67 34.29
C GLU A 212 -34.70 55.54 33.79
N SER A 213 -34.88 56.86 33.77
CA SER A 213 -33.80 57.81 33.45
C SER A 213 -32.64 57.72 34.45
N GLN A 214 -32.93 57.60 35.75
CA GLN A 214 -31.90 57.43 36.78
C GLN A 214 -31.15 56.09 36.64
N ILE A 215 -31.87 55.00 36.37
CA ILE A 215 -31.27 53.68 36.13
C ILE A 215 -30.41 53.71 34.86
N GLY A 216 -30.88 54.35 33.79
CA GLY A 216 -30.12 54.53 32.55
C GLY A 216 -28.82 55.30 32.77
N GLN A 217 -28.86 56.39 33.55
CA GLN A 217 -27.66 57.14 33.91
C GLN A 217 -26.69 56.33 34.77
N ARG A 218 -27.20 55.60 35.78
CA ARG A 218 -26.38 54.70 36.61
C ARG A 218 -25.71 53.62 35.75
N LYS A 219 -26.46 53.00 34.84
CA LYS A 219 -25.91 51.97 33.94
C LYS A 219 -24.87 52.53 33.00
N GLN A 220 -25.07 53.72 32.46
CA GLN A 220 -24.07 54.40 31.63
C GLN A 220 -22.79 54.73 32.41
N GLN A 221 -22.90 55.15 33.67
CA GLN A 221 -21.74 55.37 34.54
C GLN A 221 -21.01 54.07 34.86
N GLU A 222 -21.76 52.99 35.17
CA GLU A 222 -21.18 51.65 35.34
C GLU A 222 -20.41 51.21 34.09
N VAL A 223 -21.00 51.32 32.90
CA VAL A 223 -20.36 50.95 31.62
C VAL A 223 -19.11 51.78 31.35
N LYS A 224 -19.14 53.09 31.66
CA LYS A 224 -17.95 53.96 31.55
C LYS A 224 -16.85 53.64 32.56
N SER A 225 -17.23 53.14 33.74
CA SER A 225 -16.29 52.75 34.80
C SER A 225 -15.73 51.33 34.63
N MET A 226 -16.33 50.52 33.77
CA MET A 226 -15.83 49.17 33.50
C MET A 226 -14.50 49.24 32.71
N PRO A 227 -13.47 48.49 33.14
CA PRO A 227 -12.24 48.40 32.38
C PRO A 227 -12.50 47.70 31.03
N PHE A 228 -11.87 48.20 29.97
CA PHE A 228 -11.86 47.53 28.66
C PHE A 228 -10.57 46.72 28.51
N PRO A 229 -10.65 45.43 28.12
CA PRO A 229 -11.85 44.61 27.94
C PRO A 229 -12.47 44.16 29.27
N ASN A 230 -13.78 43.92 29.27
CA ASN A 230 -14.48 43.39 30.45
C ASN A 230 -14.09 41.93 30.68
N GLN A 231 -13.37 41.68 31.78
CA GLN A 231 -12.80 40.38 32.15
C GLN A 231 -13.82 39.23 32.22
N ASP A 232 -15.07 39.52 32.60
CA ASP A 232 -16.12 38.51 32.74
C ASP A 232 -16.74 38.08 31.40
N THR A 233 -16.66 38.95 30.39
CA THR A 233 -17.23 38.72 29.05
C THR A 233 -16.16 38.49 27.98
N GLU A 234 -14.88 38.56 28.36
CA GLU A 234 -13.77 38.46 27.43
C GLU A 234 -13.61 37.02 26.94
N CYS A 235 -13.91 36.79 25.65
CA CYS A 235 -13.55 35.56 24.97
C CYS A 235 -12.02 35.46 24.86
N LYS A 236 -11.41 34.58 25.67
CA LYS A 236 -9.99 34.26 25.56
C LYS A 236 -9.77 33.28 24.40
N PRO A 237 -8.75 33.48 23.54
CA PRO A 237 -8.44 32.51 22.52
C PRO A 237 -8.11 31.15 23.17
N PRO A 238 -8.47 30.02 22.53
CA PRO A 238 -8.10 28.71 23.04
C PRO A 238 -6.56 28.60 23.11
N LYS A 239 -6.08 27.84 24.09
CA LYS A 239 -4.63 27.57 24.21
C LYS A 239 -4.16 26.83 22.96
N ILE A 240 -2.94 27.14 22.54
CA ILE A 240 -2.28 26.40 21.45
C ILE A 240 -2.24 24.92 21.87
N THR A 241 -2.75 24.05 20.99
CA THR A 241 -2.83 22.61 21.22
C THR A 241 -1.77 21.93 20.35
N GLU A 242 -1.05 20.96 20.92
CA GLU A 242 -0.02 20.19 20.21
C GLU A 242 -0.53 18.82 19.75
N GLU A 243 -1.71 18.42 20.25
CA GLU A 243 -2.41 17.18 19.92
C GLU A 243 -3.19 17.37 18.61
N PHE A 244 -2.69 16.78 17.52
CA PHE A 244 -3.33 16.83 16.21
C PHE A 244 -3.89 15.46 15.81
N GLN A 245 -5.18 15.41 15.50
CA GLN A 245 -5.84 14.23 14.90
C GLN A 245 -5.63 14.21 13.37
N ALA A 246 -4.38 14.09 12.94
CA ALA A 246 -3.99 14.22 11.53
C ALA A 246 -4.50 13.06 10.66
N ALA A 247 -4.71 11.86 11.20
CA ALA A 247 -5.30 10.72 10.51
C ALA A 247 -6.77 10.97 10.13
N ARG A 248 -7.54 11.60 11.04
CA ARG A 248 -8.93 12.02 10.76
C ARG A 248 -8.98 13.06 9.64
N LEU A 249 -8.08 14.05 9.68
CA LEU A 249 -7.99 15.07 8.63
C LEU A 249 -7.65 14.44 7.27
N PHE A 250 -6.74 13.47 7.25
CA PHE A 250 -6.45 12.69 6.04
C PHE A 250 -7.70 12.00 5.49
N LEU A 251 -8.38 11.19 6.30
CA LEU A 251 -9.59 10.47 5.86
C LEU A 251 -10.70 11.42 5.39
N SER A 252 -10.86 12.57 6.04
CA SER A 252 -11.84 13.59 5.68
C SER A 252 -11.49 14.32 4.37
N HIS A 253 -10.27 14.84 4.23
CA HIS A 253 -9.87 15.63 3.06
C HIS A 253 -9.84 14.83 1.76
N TYR A 254 -9.52 13.54 1.85
CA TYR A 254 -9.56 12.64 0.69
C TYR A 254 -10.96 12.04 0.43
N GLY A 255 -11.97 12.41 1.23
CA GLY A 255 -13.36 12.00 1.01
C GLY A 255 -13.68 10.56 1.42
N PHE A 256 -12.78 9.88 2.15
CA PHE A 256 -13.02 8.52 2.63
C PHE A 256 -13.98 8.48 3.82
N LEU A 257 -14.07 9.58 4.57
CA LEU A 257 -14.93 9.71 5.74
C LEU A 257 -16.35 10.14 5.32
N SER A 258 -17.19 9.18 4.95
CA SER A 258 -18.62 9.41 4.69
C SER A 258 -19.48 8.30 5.29
N LEU A 259 -20.73 8.61 5.61
CA LEU A 259 -21.71 7.63 6.10
C LEU A 259 -21.93 6.50 5.08
N GLU A 260 -21.89 6.82 3.78
CA GLU A 260 -22.01 5.82 2.72
C GLU A 260 -20.81 4.88 2.66
N ALA A 261 -19.61 5.38 2.95
CA ALA A 261 -18.39 4.57 2.95
C ALA A 261 -18.36 3.54 4.09
N LEU A 262 -19.06 3.80 5.19
CA LEU A 262 -19.16 2.90 6.36
C LEU A 262 -20.32 1.91 6.28
N LYS A 263 -21.29 2.13 5.37
CA LYS A 263 -22.46 1.25 5.24
C LYS A 263 -22.14 -0.03 4.51
N GLU A 264 -22.51 -1.15 5.11
CA GLU A 264 -22.57 -2.44 4.41
C GLU A 264 -23.69 -2.38 3.36
N GLN A 265 -23.37 -2.70 2.11
CA GLN A 265 -24.35 -2.73 1.03
C GLN A 265 -25.28 -3.94 1.21
N SER A 266 -26.55 -3.71 1.53
CA SER A 266 -27.54 -4.76 1.85
C SER A 266 -27.72 -5.84 0.78
N ASN A 267 -27.33 -5.56 -0.47
CA ASN A 267 -27.49 -6.46 -1.61
C ASN A 267 -26.21 -7.24 -1.97
N THR A 268 -25.10 -7.04 -1.27
CA THR A 268 -23.81 -7.71 -1.57
C THR A 268 -23.09 -8.13 -0.30
N SER A 269 -22.48 -9.32 -0.28
CA SER A 269 -21.62 -9.78 0.82
C SER A 269 -20.27 -9.06 0.89
N LEU A 270 -20.13 -7.89 0.27
CA LEU A 270 -18.88 -7.14 0.21
C LEU A 270 -18.74 -6.26 1.46
N PRO A 271 -17.53 -6.17 2.06
CA PRO A 271 -17.26 -5.24 3.14
C PRO A 271 -17.50 -3.78 2.74
N PRO A 272 -17.71 -2.88 3.71
CA PRO A 272 -17.88 -1.45 3.44
C PRO A 272 -16.65 -0.86 2.73
N SER A 273 -16.81 0.32 2.13
CA SER A 273 -15.71 0.98 1.38
C SER A 273 -14.58 1.44 2.29
N LEU A 274 -14.86 1.69 3.58
CA LEU A 274 -13.87 2.02 4.59
C LEU A 274 -13.99 1.01 5.73
N VAL A 275 -12.94 0.22 5.93
CA VAL A 275 -12.86 -0.81 6.96
C VAL A 275 -11.76 -0.47 7.95
N THR A 276 -12.03 -0.50 9.26
CA THR A 276 -10.98 -0.43 10.29
C THR A 276 -10.44 -1.82 10.58
N LEU A 277 -9.11 -1.95 10.68
CA LEU A 277 -8.48 -3.21 11.10
C LEU A 277 -8.18 -3.21 12.60
N ASP A 278 -8.35 -4.36 13.23
CA ASP A 278 -7.98 -4.61 14.61
C ASP A 278 -6.46 -4.73 14.76
N THR A 279 -5.87 -3.76 15.46
CA THR A 279 -4.42 -3.67 15.70
C THR A 279 -3.97 -4.43 16.94
N THR A 280 -4.89 -4.97 17.74
CA THR A 280 -4.56 -5.74 18.94
C THR A 280 -4.06 -7.14 18.59
N ASN A 281 -4.43 -7.65 17.41
CA ASN A 281 -4.03 -8.98 16.96
C ASN A 281 -2.58 -8.97 16.42
N PRO A 282 -1.63 -9.66 17.06
CA PRO A 282 -0.23 -9.67 16.62
C PRO A 282 -0.03 -10.34 15.25
N GLY A 283 -1.00 -11.14 14.80
CA GLY A 283 -0.97 -11.77 13.48
C GLY A 283 -1.07 -10.78 12.31
N LEU A 284 -1.66 -9.59 12.53
CA LEU A 284 -1.81 -8.56 11.50
C LEU A 284 -0.44 -8.14 10.94
N THR A 285 0.54 -7.91 11.82
CA THR A 285 1.90 -7.52 11.41
C THR A 285 2.54 -8.55 10.49
N ASN A 286 2.40 -9.84 10.81
CA ASN A 286 2.92 -10.92 9.98
C ASN A 286 2.19 -11.02 8.63
N ASP A 287 0.86 -10.83 8.60
CA ASP A 287 0.10 -10.81 7.35
C ASP A 287 0.44 -9.57 6.48
N LEU A 288 0.76 -8.42 7.08
CA LEU A 288 1.27 -7.23 6.39
C LEU A 288 2.69 -7.43 5.85
N GLU A 289 3.58 -8.06 6.62
CA GLU A 289 4.92 -8.45 6.14
C GLU A 289 4.81 -9.40 4.95
N MET A 290 3.94 -10.41 5.02
CA MET A 290 3.67 -11.29 3.88
C MET A 290 3.10 -10.53 2.68
N LEU A 291 2.21 -9.55 2.88
CA LEU A 291 1.73 -8.69 1.79
C LEU A 291 2.90 -7.91 1.15
N ASP A 292 3.85 -7.44 1.95
CA ASP A 292 5.01 -6.68 1.46
C ASP A 292 6.02 -7.57 0.70
N THR A 293 6.06 -8.88 0.95
CA THR A 293 6.85 -9.83 0.12
C THR A 293 6.27 -10.08 -1.27
N ILE A 294 4.99 -9.78 -1.51
CA ILE A 294 4.38 -9.89 -2.84
C ILE A 294 4.77 -8.64 -3.63
N THR A 295 5.69 -8.79 -4.59
CA THR A 295 6.22 -7.67 -5.39
C THR A 295 5.17 -7.01 -6.27
N ALA A 296 5.47 -5.80 -6.78
CA ALA A 296 4.63 -5.15 -7.81
C ALA A 296 5.00 -5.57 -9.24
N ARG A 297 6.23 -6.07 -9.44
CA ARG A 297 6.77 -6.54 -10.73
C ARG A 297 6.94 -8.05 -10.73
N ASP A 298 6.92 -8.63 -11.92
CA ASP A 298 7.46 -9.97 -12.13
C ASP A 298 8.99 -9.94 -12.05
N ASN A 299 9.58 -10.95 -11.41
CA ASN A 299 11.03 -11.10 -11.28
C ASN A 299 11.50 -12.36 -12.00
N ASP A 300 12.58 -12.24 -12.77
CA ASP A 300 13.24 -13.35 -13.47
C ASP A 300 14.74 -13.39 -13.12
N THR A 301 15.33 -14.58 -13.09
CA THR A 301 16.77 -14.76 -12.91
C THR A 301 17.34 -15.51 -14.11
N VAL A 302 18.42 -14.98 -14.67
CA VAL A 302 19.14 -15.58 -15.80
C VAL A 302 20.56 -15.91 -15.38
N HIS A 303 20.98 -17.16 -15.62
CA HIS A 303 22.32 -17.62 -15.25
C HIS A 303 23.20 -17.64 -16.48
N VAL A 304 24.35 -16.97 -16.43
CA VAL A 304 25.27 -16.80 -17.54
C VAL A 304 26.53 -17.64 -17.31
N PHE A 305 26.85 -18.52 -18.25
CA PHE A 305 27.99 -19.43 -18.19
C PHE A 305 28.97 -19.16 -19.32
N TYR A 306 30.25 -19.37 -19.05
CA TYR A 306 31.33 -19.28 -20.04
C TYR A 306 32.01 -20.64 -20.20
N VAL A 307 31.96 -21.23 -21.39
CA VAL A 307 32.47 -22.57 -21.70
C VAL A 307 33.62 -22.44 -22.69
N LYS A 308 34.80 -22.92 -22.28
CA LYS A 308 35.95 -23.03 -23.17
C LYS A 308 35.87 -24.28 -24.03
N SER A 309 36.59 -24.25 -25.15
CA SER A 309 36.62 -25.35 -26.11
C SER A 309 36.87 -26.71 -25.44
N GLY A 310 35.95 -27.65 -25.62
CA GLY A 310 36.04 -29.04 -25.16
C GLY A 310 35.76 -29.27 -23.67
N GLN A 311 35.35 -28.24 -22.92
CA GLN A 311 34.98 -28.41 -21.52
C GLN A 311 33.62 -29.09 -21.37
N ARG A 312 33.56 -30.10 -20.49
CA ARG A 312 32.34 -30.88 -20.21
C ARG A 312 31.98 -30.96 -18.72
N LEU A 313 32.91 -30.60 -17.84
CA LEU A 313 32.71 -30.67 -16.39
C LEU A 313 32.24 -29.32 -15.84
N ALA A 314 31.20 -29.34 -15.00
CA ALA A 314 30.63 -28.14 -14.40
C ALA A 314 31.66 -27.32 -13.61
N GLN A 315 32.56 -27.97 -12.86
CA GLN A 315 33.60 -27.29 -12.08
C GLN A 315 34.58 -26.49 -12.95
N ASP A 316 34.95 -27.03 -14.11
CA ASP A 316 35.87 -26.36 -15.04
C ASP A 316 35.22 -25.14 -15.69
N ILE A 317 33.93 -25.24 -16.03
CA ILE A 317 33.12 -24.14 -16.57
C ILE A 317 33.04 -23.01 -15.53
N LEU A 318 32.70 -23.34 -14.28
CA LEU A 318 32.58 -22.37 -13.18
C LEU A 318 33.91 -21.72 -12.78
N ARG A 319 35.04 -22.39 -13.04
CA ARG A 319 36.38 -21.84 -12.76
C ARG A 319 36.79 -20.76 -13.76
N ASN A 320 36.26 -20.76 -14.98
CA ASN A 320 36.67 -19.85 -16.05
C ASN A 320 36.50 -18.38 -15.66
N VAL A 321 35.35 -18.05 -15.07
CA VAL A 321 34.97 -16.66 -14.72
C VAL A 321 35.79 -16.07 -13.56
N GLY A 322 36.61 -16.89 -12.89
CA GLY A 322 37.46 -16.45 -11.78
C GLY A 322 38.58 -15.50 -12.20
N SER A 323 39.00 -15.48 -13.46
CA SER A 323 40.05 -14.59 -13.96
C SER A 323 39.76 -14.06 -15.36
N GLN A 324 39.97 -12.76 -15.55
CA GLN A 324 39.81 -12.10 -16.86
C GLN A 324 40.78 -12.63 -17.93
N ARG A 325 41.96 -13.15 -17.56
CA ARG A 325 43.01 -13.55 -18.52
C ARG A 325 42.63 -14.75 -19.39
N GLY A 326 41.63 -15.53 -18.98
CA GLY A 326 41.23 -16.75 -19.67
C GLY A 326 39.92 -16.64 -20.44
N ILE A 327 39.42 -15.43 -20.71
CA ILE A 327 38.08 -15.20 -21.26
C ILE A 327 38.17 -14.26 -22.46
N GLN A 328 37.33 -14.50 -23.47
CA GLN A 328 37.18 -13.63 -24.63
C GLN A 328 36.68 -12.22 -24.22
N GLY A 329 37.32 -11.17 -24.73
CA GLY A 329 36.89 -9.79 -24.46
C GLY A 329 35.45 -9.50 -24.87
N GLN A 330 34.96 -10.15 -25.93
CA GLN A 330 33.58 -10.01 -26.41
C GLN A 330 32.54 -10.51 -25.38
N PHE A 331 32.90 -11.49 -24.55
CA PHE A 331 32.02 -11.97 -23.48
C PHE A 331 31.81 -10.91 -22.39
N LEU A 332 32.87 -10.21 -21.98
CA LEU A 332 32.75 -9.14 -20.98
C LEU A 332 31.92 -7.98 -21.51
N GLU A 333 32.12 -7.60 -22.78
CA GLU A 333 31.29 -6.60 -23.45
C GLU A 333 29.82 -7.03 -23.50
N PHE A 334 29.58 -8.31 -23.77
CA PHE A 334 28.24 -8.89 -23.73
C PHE A 334 27.63 -8.79 -22.33
N LEU A 335 28.36 -9.16 -21.27
CA LEU A 335 27.90 -9.02 -19.88
C LEU A 335 27.49 -7.58 -19.57
N HIS A 336 28.33 -6.59 -19.91
CA HIS A 336 28.02 -5.18 -19.72
C HIS A 336 26.83 -4.67 -20.56
N SER A 337 26.44 -5.39 -21.61
CA SER A 337 25.27 -5.07 -22.43
C SER A 337 23.95 -5.67 -21.91
N LEU A 338 24.02 -6.58 -20.92
CA LEU A 338 22.84 -7.24 -20.33
C LEU A 338 22.10 -6.35 -19.33
N GLY A 339 22.80 -5.56 -18.53
CA GLY A 339 22.19 -4.73 -17.48
C GLY A 339 23.18 -3.83 -16.77
N TRP A 340 22.70 -3.10 -15.77
CA TRP A 340 23.50 -2.26 -14.90
C TRP A 340 24.14 -3.06 -13.77
N PRO A 341 25.44 -2.94 -13.51
CA PRO A 341 26.06 -3.56 -12.35
C PRO A 341 25.56 -2.89 -11.07
N VAL A 342 24.95 -3.65 -10.17
CA VAL A 342 24.43 -3.15 -8.88
C VAL A 342 24.99 -3.97 -7.72
N ASP A 343 25.23 -3.30 -6.60
CA ASP A 343 25.67 -3.91 -5.34
C ASP A 343 24.46 -4.53 -4.62
N VAL A 344 24.53 -5.83 -4.36
CA VAL A 344 23.44 -6.61 -3.75
C VAL A 344 23.05 -6.06 -2.37
N GLN A 345 24.01 -5.57 -1.58
CA GLN A 345 23.71 -5.06 -0.24
C GLN A 345 22.97 -3.73 -0.25
N LYS A 346 23.13 -2.93 -1.32
CA LYS A 346 22.54 -1.59 -1.43
C LYS A 346 21.31 -1.55 -2.34
N HIS A 347 21.10 -2.60 -3.13
CA HIS A 347 20.06 -2.63 -4.15
C HIS A 347 18.68 -2.93 -3.56
N ALA A 348 17.68 -2.15 -4.00
CA ALA A 348 16.30 -2.25 -3.51
C ALA A 348 15.41 -3.24 -4.29
N GLY A 349 15.87 -3.72 -5.45
CA GLY A 349 15.11 -4.60 -6.33
C GLY A 349 15.48 -6.09 -6.20
N TRP A 350 15.15 -6.86 -7.23
CA TRP A 350 15.52 -8.26 -7.35
C TRP A 350 17.03 -8.45 -7.58
N THR A 351 17.68 -9.16 -6.67
CA THR A 351 19.12 -9.50 -6.71
C THR A 351 19.38 -10.95 -7.10
N GLY A 352 18.35 -11.66 -7.57
CA GLY A 352 18.48 -13.06 -8.00
C GLY A 352 18.17 -14.11 -6.95
N HIS A 353 18.02 -13.71 -5.68
CA HIS A 353 17.62 -14.60 -4.59
C HIS A 353 16.69 -13.89 -3.59
N ILE A 354 15.64 -14.60 -3.12
CA ILE A 354 14.62 -14.01 -2.22
C ILE A 354 15.20 -13.55 -0.87
N SER A 355 16.25 -14.21 -0.38
CA SER A 355 16.87 -13.84 0.90
C SER A 355 17.64 -12.52 0.87
N THR A 356 18.06 -12.05 -0.31
CA THR A 356 18.86 -10.83 -0.49
C THR A 356 18.09 -9.72 -1.22
N SER A 357 16.92 -10.01 -1.77
CA SER A 357 16.11 -9.04 -2.55
C SER A 357 15.12 -8.25 -1.68
N TRP A 358 14.80 -7.02 -2.11
CA TRP A 358 13.80 -6.13 -1.50
C TRP A 358 13.98 -5.88 0.00
N LYS A 359 15.22 -5.76 0.46
CA LYS A 359 15.55 -5.50 1.87
C LYS A 359 16.20 -4.13 2.05
N ILE A 360 15.93 -3.52 3.21
CA ILE A 360 16.67 -2.36 3.67
C ILE A 360 17.86 -2.88 4.48
N SER A 361 19.06 -2.78 3.93
CA SER A 361 20.29 -3.03 4.69
C SER A 361 20.54 -1.84 5.61
N GLN A 362 20.83 -2.12 6.89
CA GLN A 362 21.24 -1.05 7.80
C GLN A 362 22.68 -0.62 7.48
N PRO A 363 23.06 0.65 7.69
CA PRO A 363 24.42 1.11 7.44
C PRO A 363 25.48 0.27 8.15
N GLU A 364 25.15 -0.29 9.32
CA GLU A 364 26.02 -1.16 10.12
C GLU A 364 26.23 -2.55 9.50
N ASP A 365 25.28 -3.03 8.68
CA ASP A 365 25.32 -4.34 8.03
C ASP A 365 26.09 -4.31 6.68
N ILE A 366 26.41 -3.11 6.18
CA ILE A 366 27.13 -2.94 4.90
C ILE A 366 28.61 -3.24 5.14
N GLN A 367 29.04 -4.44 4.76
CA GLN A 367 30.45 -4.78 4.73
C GLN A 367 31.08 -4.15 3.50
N GLU A 368 31.94 -3.14 3.70
CA GLU A 368 32.79 -2.58 2.64
C GLU A 368 33.89 -3.58 2.24
N ASN A 369 33.49 -4.64 1.54
CA ASN A 369 34.44 -5.53 0.88
C ASN A 369 34.95 -4.85 -0.39
N ALA A 370 36.26 -4.70 -0.52
CA ALA A 370 36.86 -4.16 -1.73
C ALA A 370 36.42 -5.01 -2.95
N PRO A 371 35.93 -4.40 -4.04
CA PRO A 371 35.48 -5.14 -5.21
C PRO A 371 36.64 -5.97 -5.77
N ARG A 372 36.36 -7.25 -6.09
CA ARG A 372 37.35 -8.15 -6.68
C ARG A 372 37.73 -7.65 -8.08
N VAL A 373 38.90 -7.00 -8.21
CA VAL A 373 39.41 -6.47 -9.49
C VAL A 373 40.04 -7.60 -10.33
N GLY A 374 39.86 -7.55 -11.65
CA GLY A 374 40.46 -8.52 -12.59
C GLY A 374 39.69 -9.85 -12.72
N THR A 375 38.44 -9.88 -12.27
CA THR A 375 37.54 -11.03 -12.44
C THR A 375 37.02 -11.12 -13.87
N GLY A 376 36.70 -12.34 -14.30
CA GLY A 376 36.12 -12.63 -15.60
C GLY A 376 34.59 -12.54 -15.63
N GLY A 377 34.00 -11.79 -14.70
CA GLY A 377 32.55 -11.77 -14.46
C GLY A 377 32.12 -12.45 -13.15
N SER A 378 33.02 -13.13 -12.42
CA SER A 378 32.70 -13.76 -11.12
C SER A 378 32.32 -12.79 -10.00
N ILE A 379 32.42 -11.47 -10.22
CA ILE A 379 31.86 -10.47 -9.31
C ILE A 379 30.32 -10.44 -9.33
N TYR A 380 29.71 -10.87 -10.45
CA TYR A 380 28.25 -10.90 -10.63
C TYR A 380 27.65 -12.20 -10.08
N ASP A 381 28.04 -12.59 -8.88
CA ASP A 381 27.76 -13.91 -8.30
C ASP A 381 26.42 -14.03 -7.55
N GLY A 382 25.62 -12.95 -7.52
CA GLY A 382 24.37 -12.90 -6.74
C GLY A 382 24.55 -12.54 -5.26
N GLN A 383 25.79 -12.30 -4.82
CA GLN A 383 26.11 -11.93 -3.43
C GLN A 383 26.83 -10.59 -3.33
N GLN A 384 27.80 -10.33 -4.21
CA GLN A 384 28.50 -9.04 -4.28
C GLN A 384 27.77 -8.11 -5.23
N GLN A 385 27.68 -8.52 -6.49
CA GLN A 385 26.98 -7.76 -7.52
C GLN A 385 26.06 -8.66 -8.35
N VAL A 386 25.12 -8.01 -9.02
CA VAL A 386 24.37 -8.59 -10.12
C VAL A 386 24.30 -7.60 -11.27
N LEU A 387 24.09 -8.10 -12.47
CA LEU A 387 23.71 -7.27 -13.60
C LEU A 387 22.19 -7.17 -13.59
N TYR A 388 21.68 -5.99 -13.26
CA TYR A 388 20.27 -5.72 -13.06
C TYR A 388 19.66 -4.99 -14.25
N TRP A 389 18.43 -5.35 -14.60
CA TRP A 389 17.61 -4.58 -15.52
C TRP A 389 16.16 -4.62 -15.09
N ALA A 390 15.44 -3.51 -15.29
CA ALA A 390 14.01 -3.48 -15.06
C ALA A 390 13.27 -2.53 -16.00
N ASP A 391 11.99 -2.83 -16.21
CA ASP A 391 11.01 -1.95 -16.81
C ASP A 391 9.84 -1.67 -15.84
N VAL A 392 8.73 -1.21 -16.39
CA VAL A 392 7.47 -0.90 -15.68
C VAL A 392 6.88 -2.13 -14.97
N SER A 393 7.05 -3.32 -15.56
CA SER A 393 6.31 -4.53 -15.22
C SER A 393 7.19 -5.72 -14.80
N SER A 394 8.47 -5.70 -15.16
CA SER A 394 9.38 -6.82 -14.97
C SER A 394 10.76 -6.34 -14.51
N GLU A 395 11.41 -7.16 -13.70
CA GLU A 395 12.80 -7.00 -13.30
C GLU A 395 13.56 -8.31 -13.52
N VAL A 396 14.83 -8.20 -13.89
CA VAL A 396 15.68 -9.34 -14.23
C VAL A 396 17.05 -9.16 -13.61
N ALA A 397 17.52 -10.21 -12.94
CA ALA A 397 18.89 -10.30 -12.46
C ALA A 397 19.67 -11.31 -13.33
N PHE A 398 20.80 -10.90 -13.89
CA PHE A 398 21.75 -11.79 -14.53
C PHE A 398 22.88 -12.12 -13.55
N ILE A 399 23.03 -13.41 -13.26
CA ILE A 399 24.02 -13.96 -12.35
C ILE A 399 25.04 -14.74 -13.18
N VAL A 400 26.32 -14.61 -12.82
CA VAL A 400 27.43 -15.37 -13.36
C VAL A 400 27.95 -16.30 -12.26
N PRO A 401 27.48 -17.57 -12.20
CA PRO A 401 27.92 -18.50 -11.17
C PRO A 401 29.43 -18.78 -11.24
N SER A 402 30.06 -18.91 -10.07
CA SER A 402 31.49 -19.17 -9.95
C SER A 402 31.79 -20.42 -9.10
N LEU A 403 33.03 -20.91 -9.15
CA LEU A 403 33.46 -22.06 -8.35
C LEU A 403 33.38 -21.79 -6.83
N ASP A 404 33.60 -20.55 -6.40
CA ASP A 404 33.46 -20.15 -4.98
C ASP A 404 32.02 -20.31 -4.49
N ASN A 405 31.03 -20.08 -5.37
CA ASN A 405 29.63 -20.30 -5.05
C ASN A 405 29.34 -21.79 -4.89
N PHE A 406 29.98 -22.63 -5.72
CA PHE A 406 29.77 -24.08 -5.75
C PHE A 406 30.22 -24.73 -4.45
N HIS A 407 31.41 -24.37 -3.96
CA HIS A 407 31.91 -24.87 -2.69
C HIS A 407 31.08 -24.39 -1.50
N ARG A 408 30.56 -23.16 -1.55
CA ARG A 408 29.70 -22.63 -0.48
C ARG A 408 28.36 -23.36 -0.40
N LEU A 409 27.71 -23.61 -1.54
CA LEU A 409 26.44 -24.35 -1.57
C LEU A 409 26.59 -25.81 -1.13
N GLN A 410 27.72 -26.46 -1.42
CA GLN A 410 28.01 -27.80 -0.89
C GLN A 410 28.21 -27.80 0.63
N ASN A 411 28.83 -26.76 1.18
CA ASN A 411 29.09 -26.66 2.63
C ASN A 411 27.86 -26.22 3.44
N ASP A 412 26.99 -25.35 2.88
CA ASP A 412 25.77 -24.87 3.53
C ASP A 412 24.56 -25.81 3.36
N GLY A 413 24.65 -26.82 2.48
CA GLY A 413 23.60 -27.82 2.26
C GLY A 413 23.19 -28.62 3.51
N ASP A 414 23.99 -28.57 4.58
CA ASP A 414 23.73 -29.21 5.88
C ASP A 414 23.08 -28.27 6.92
N LYS A 415 22.86 -26.98 6.59
CA LYS A 415 22.20 -26.01 7.45
C LYS A 415 21.13 -25.25 6.68
N SER A 416 19.98 -25.89 6.49
CA SER A 416 18.75 -25.16 6.13
C SER A 416 18.44 -24.12 7.22
N PRO A 417 18.11 -22.86 6.89
CA PRO A 417 17.69 -21.89 7.88
C PRO A 417 16.29 -22.28 8.36
N GLN A 418 16.20 -22.96 9.50
CA GLN A 418 14.96 -22.95 10.26
C GLN A 418 14.76 -21.52 10.77
N LEU A 419 13.64 -20.90 10.39
CA LEU A 419 13.10 -19.76 11.12
C LEU A 419 12.97 -20.18 12.58
N SER A 420 13.84 -19.62 13.43
CA SER A 420 13.83 -19.83 14.87
C SER A 420 12.56 -19.20 15.45
N VAL A 421 11.54 -20.03 15.65
CA VAL A 421 10.47 -19.72 16.61
C VAL A 421 11.14 -19.79 17.98
N SER A 422 11.43 -18.63 18.56
CA SER A 422 11.92 -18.51 19.92
C SER A 422 10.81 -18.92 20.90
N THR A 423 10.82 -20.18 21.33
CA THR A 423 10.17 -20.59 22.59
C THR A 423 11.02 -20.10 23.76
N PRO A 424 10.46 -19.41 24.76
CA PRO A 424 11.21 -18.96 25.92
C PRO A 424 11.62 -20.17 26.78
N SER A 425 12.86 -20.12 27.25
CA SER A 425 13.50 -21.13 28.10
C SER A 425 12.90 -21.15 29.51
N GLU A 426 12.35 -22.28 29.93
CA GLU A 426 12.23 -22.62 31.35
C GLU A 426 13.34 -23.60 31.76
N GLY A 427 13.91 -23.34 32.95
CA GLY A 427 14.99 -24.11 33.57
C GLY A 427 14.58 -25.52 34.03
N PRO A 428 15.52 -26.25 34.64
CA PRO A 428 15.62 -27.71 34.51
C PRO A 428 14.82 -28.48 35.57
N GLY A 429 14.07 -29.48 35.13
CA GLY A 429 13.47 -30.51 36.00
C GLY A 429 12.78 -31.56 35.16
N GLY A 430 13.34 -32.77 35.09
CA GLY A 430 12.98 -33.78 34.10
C GLY A 430 11.62 -34.46 34.29
N THR A 431 11.06 -34.95 33.17
CA THR A 431 10.73 -36.37 32.90
C THR A 431 9.94 -36.43 31.58
N LYS A 432 10.33 -37.35 30.69
CA LYS A 432 9.72 -37.53 29.36
C LYS A 432 8.26 -38.02 29.47
N PRO A 433 7.36 -37.60 28.56
CA PRO A 433 6.26 -38.45 28.15
C PRO A 433 6.29 -38.78 26.65
N THR A 434 6.06 -40.06 26.41
CA THR A 434 5.87 -40.77 25.15
C THR A 434 4.58 -40.33 24.45
N THR A 435 4.67 -40.00 23.15
CA THR A 435 3.53 -39.72 22.28
C THR A 435 2.82 -41.01 21.86
N LEU A 436 1.52 -41.12 22.15
CA LEU A 436 0.66 -42.21 21.70
C LEU A 436 0.04 -41.88 20.32
N SER A 437 0.38 -42.68 19.32
CA SER A 437 -0.32 -42.79 18.04
C SER A 437 -1.53 -43.70 18.21
N LEU A 438 -2.71 -43.30 17.70
CA LEU A 438 -3.90 -44.15 17.67
C LEU A 438 -4.33 -44.41 16.23
N GLU A 439 -3.84 -45.50 15.67
CA GLU A 439 -4.45 -46.19 14.52
C GLU A 439 -5.67 -46.98 15.01
N ARG A 440 -6.71 -47.09 14.18
CA ARG A 440 -7.80 -48.04 14.41
C ARG A 440 -8.19 -48.75 13.10
N PRO A 441 -8.24 -50.10 13.07
CA PRO A 441 -8.60 -50.88 11.89
C PRO A 441 -10.08 -51.31 11.85
N LEU A 442 -10.47 -51.85 10.70
CA LEU A 442 -11.81 -52.24 10.23
C LEU A 442 -12.40 -53.52 10.89
N THR A 443 -13.74 -53.61 10.78
CA THR A 443 -14.66 -54.79 10.63
C THR A 443 -15.77 -55.00 11.68
N GLU A 444 -16.97 -55.31 11.14
CA GLU A 444 -18.35 -55.43 11.71
C GLU A 444 -18.59 -56.72 12.55
N PRO A 445 -19.83 -57.19 12.96
CA PRO A 445 -21.21 -56.71 12.72
C PRO A 445 -22.30 -56.87 13.84
N ARG A 446 -23.52 -56.36 13.53
CA ARG A 446 -24.89 -56.81 13.88
C ARG A 446 -25.51 -56.56 15.29
N ASN A 447 -26.60 -55.76 15.37
CA ASN A 447 -28.03 -56.22 15.45
C ASN A 447 -29.04 -55.11 15.88
N LYS A 448 -30.09 -54.96 15.05
CA LYS A 448 -31.56 -54.68 15.26
C LYS A 448 -32.02 -53.77 16.43
N THR A 449 -32.86 -52.74 16.23
CA THR A 449 -34.32 -52.85 15.97
C THR A 449 -35.01 -51.47 15.70
N MET A 450 -36.00 -51.48 14.77
CA MET A 450 -37.31 -50.75 14.65
C MET A 450 -37.40 -49.21 14.79
N GLU A 451 -38.22 -48.39 14.11
CA GLU A 451 -39.20 -48.40 12.98
C GLU A 451 -39.50 -46.88 12.71
N SER A 452 -39.30 -46.30 11.50
CA SER A 452 -40.29 -45.93 10.44
C SER A 452 -41.38 -44.86 10.79
N PRO A 453 -42.02 -44.12 9.84
CA PRO A 453 -41.64 -43.68 8.47
C PRO A 453 -42.09 -42.23 8.08
N SER A 454 -41.54 -41.65 6.99
CA SER A 454 -42.30 -41.01 5.87
C SER A 454 -41.40 -40.25 4.88
N SER A 455 -41.60 -40.52 3.59
CA SER A 455 -40.92 -40.02 2.38
C SER A 455 -41.78 -38.93 1.68
N PRO A 456 -41.50 -38.44 0.44
CA PRO A 456 -40.26 -38.32 -0.35
C PRO A 456 -40.09 -36.89 -0.96
N HIS A 457 -38.94 -36.56 -1.57
CA HIS A 457 -38.84 -35.96 -2.93
C HIS A 457 -37.41 -35.53 -3.30
N ASP A 458 -37.03 -35.90 -4.53
CA ASP A 458 -35.74 -35.71 -5.20
C ASP A 458 -35.28 -34.25 -5.35
N ALA A 459 -33.99 -34.00 -5.10
CA ALA A 459 -33.23 -32.87 -5.64
C ALA A 459 -31.75 -33.26 -5.85
N PRO A 460 -31.10 -32.82 -6.95
CA PRO A 460 -29.78 -33.29 -7.35
C PRO A 460 -28.67 -32.70 -6.46
N ALA A 461 -27.76 -33.57 -6.02
CA ALA A 461 -26.63 -33.22 -5.17
C ALA A 461 -25.58 -32.37 -5.91
N PHE A 462 -25.54 -31.07 -5.62
CA PHE A 462 -24.35 -30.24 -5.82
C PHE A 462 -23.31 -30.59 -4.76
N ARG A 463 -22.21 -31.23 -5.16
CA ARG A 463 -21.03 -31.41 -4.31
C ARG A 463 -20.36 -30.05 -4.05
N THR A 464 -20.62 -29.48 -2.89
CA THR A 464 -19.82 -28.38 -2.32
C THR A 464 -18.43 -28.90 -1.95
N ARG A 465 -17.43 -28.59 -2.79
CA ARG A 465 -16.02 -28.72 -2.39
C ARG A 465 -15.72 -27.67 -1.32
N ARG A 466 -15.52 -28.12 -0.08
CA ARG A 466 -14.90 -27.34 0.99
C ARG A 466 -13.48 -26.97 0.57
N PHE A 467 -13.20 -25.69 0.39
CA PHE A 467 -11.83 -25.17 0.33
C PHE A 467 -11.34 -24.91 1.75
N GLY A 468 -10.40 -25.72 2.20
CA GLY A 468 -9.66 -25.52 3.45
C GLY A 468 -8.23 -25.99 3.24
N ARG A 469 -7.38 -25.11 2.73
CA ARG A 469 -5.92 -25.20 2.84
C ARG A 469 -5.37 -23.79 3.08
N PRO A 470 -4.36 -23.62 3.95
CA PRO A 470 -3.74 -22.33 4.18
C PRO A 470 -3.11 -21.80 2.88
N SER A 471 -3.29 -20.49 2.64
CA SER A 471 -2.81 -19.73 1.48
C SER A 471 -1.28 -19.79 1.40
N THR A 472 -0.75 -20.81 0.73
CA THR A 472 0.66 -20.87 0.32
C THR A 472 0.84 -19.89 -0.83
N VAL A 473 1.66 -18.85 -0.61
CA VAL A 473 2.08 -17.83 -1.57
C VAL A 473 2.54 -18.50 -2.86
N THR A 474 1.64 -18.69 -3.83
CA THR A 474 1.98 -19.41 -5.08
C THR A 474 2.74 -18.45 -5.97
N ILE A 475 4.06 -18.49 -5.87
CA ILE A 475 4.96 -17.82 -6.81
C ILE A 475 4.88 -18.61 -8.13
N GLY A 476 4.98 -17.93 -9.27
CA GLY A 476 4.78 -18.53 -10.60
C GLY A 476 5.70 -19.72 -10.91
N PRO A 477 5.61 -20.31 -12.12
CA PRO A 477 6.40 -21.49 -12.48
C PRO A 477 7.92 -21.22 -12.35
N ASP A 478 8.66 -22.15 -11.74
CA ASP A 478 10.13 -22.10 -11.61
C ASP A 478 10.78 -22.38 -12.97
N THR A 479 10.89 -21.34 -13.80
CA THR A 479 11.53 -21.42 -15.12
C THR A 479 13.01 -21.08 -15.00
N LYS A 480 13.89 -21.98 -15.42
CA LYS A 480 15.34 -21.75 -15.42
C LYS A 480 15.80 -21.31 -16.79
N ILE A 481 16.48 -20.17 -16.86
CA ILE A 481 16.99 -19.60 -18.12
C ILE A 481 18.51 -19.50 -18.02
N PHE A 482 19.19 -20.21 -18.91
CA PHE A 482 20.64 -20.26 -19.01
C PHE A 482 21.08 -19.56 -20.29
N VAL A 483 22.09 -18.71 -20.17
CA VAL A 483 22.80 -18.11 -21.31
C VAL A 483 24.20 -18.67 -21.30
N VAL A 484 24.59 -19.36 -22.36
CA VAL A 484 25.85 -20.10 -22.42
C VAL A 484 26.72 -19.53 -23.53
N TRP A 485 27.84 -18.92 -23.17
CA TRP A 485 28.85 -18.48 -24.13
C TRP A 485 29.79 -19.64 -24.47
N LEU A 486 29.90 -19.95 -25.76
CA LEU A 486 30.67 -21.08 -26.27
C LEU A 486 31.87 -20.61 -27.11
N GLU A 487 33.08 -21.01 -26.71
CA GLU A 487 34.26 -20.85 -27.58
C GLU A 487 34.22 -21.77 -28.80
N ASN A 488 33.70 -22.99 -28.64
CA ASN A 488 33.47 -23.94 -29.72
C ASN A 488 31.97 -24.26 -29.82
N PHE A 489 31.39 -24.11 -31.01
CA PHE A 489 29.96 -24.30 -31.22
C PHE A 489 29.50 -25.72 -30.87
N GLU A 490 30.29 -26.75 -31.17
CA GLU A 490 29.92 -28.16 -30.94
C GLU A 490 29.77 -28.52 -29.45
N ASP A 491 30.32 -27.70 -28.54
CA ASP A 491 30.23 -27.97 -27.09
C ASP A 491 28.80 -27.83 -26.54
N HIS A 492 27.86 -27.26 -27.30
CA HIS A 492 26.44 -27.17 -26.88
C HIS A 492 25.82 -28.55 -26.59
N GLU A 493 26.16 -29.58 -27.39
CA GLU A 493 25.60 -30.94 -27.27
C GLU A 493 26.05 -31.67 -25.99
N ASN A 494 27.15 -31.22 -25.36
CA ASN A 494 27.72 -31.85 -24.17
C ASN A 494 27.66 -30.95 -22.93
N PHE A 495 26.87 -29.88 -22.98
CA PHE A 495 26.76 -28.94 -21.87
C PHE A 495 26.10 -29.61 -20.64
N PRO A 496 26.73 -29.59 -19.45
CA PRO A 496 26.26 -30.33 -18.28
C PRO A 496 25.14 -29.60 -17.53
N THR A 497 23.97 -29.47 -18.17
CA THR A 497 22.80 -28.74 -17.63
C THR A 497 22.38 -29.26 -16.25
N GLY A 498 22.33 -30.58 -16.06
CA GLY A 498 21.90 -31.21 -14.81
C GLY A 498 22.83 -30.90 -13.62
N ASP A 499 24.14 -30.88 -13.86
CA ASP A 499 25.16 -30.62 -12.82
C ASP A 499 25.21 -29.15 -12.40
N LEU A 500 24.83 -28.25 -13.30
CA LEU A 500 24.79 -26.80 -13.05
C LEU A 500 23.46 -26.34 -12.44
N LEU A 501 22.38 -27.13 -12.55
CA LEU A 501 21.06 -26.78 -12.02
C LEU A 501 21.04 -26.44 -10.52
N PRO A 502 21.73 -27.17 -9.61
CA PRO A 502 21.75 -26.85 -8.18
C PRO A 502 22.30 -25.44 -7.87
N MET A 503 23.10 -24.88 -8.77
CA MET A 503 23.72 -23.55 -8.63
C MET A 503 22.78 -22.40 -8.96
N THR A 504 21.57 -22.71 -9.44
CA THR A 504 20.61 -21.73 -9.97
C THR A 504 19.39 -21.55 -9.07
N SER A 505 19.56 -21.92 -7.80
CA SER A 505 18.54 -21.76 -6.76
C SER A 505 18.30 -20.28 -6.49
N THR A 506 17.04 -19.87 -6.51
CA THR A 506 16.59 -18.50 -6.26
C THR A 506 15.88 -18.34 -4.91
N GLY A 507 15.64 -19.46 -4.22
CA GLY A 507 14.87 -19.55 -2.98
C GLY A 507 13.36 -19.48 -3.19
N LEU A 508 12.90 -19.25 -4.43
CA LEU A 508 11.48 -19.25 -4.81
C LEU A 508 10.90 -20.67 -4.92
N GLU A 509 11.76 -21.68 -5.07
CA GLU A 509 11.40 -23.09 -5.23
C GLU A 509 10.65 -23.65 -4.00
N GLN A 510 10.84 -23.04 -2.83
CA GLN A 510 10.14 -23.41 -1.59
C GLN A 510 8.67 -22.98 -1.59
N TYR A 511 8.29 -22.02 -2.43
CA TYR A 511 6.97 -21.39 -2.46
C TYR A 511 6.11 -21.84 -3.66
N THR A 512 6.66 -22.63 -4.57
CA THR A 512 5.92 -23.21 -5.69
C THR A 512 5.14 -24.44 -5.26
N ALA A 513 3.81 -24.37 -5.32
CA ALA A 513 2.90 -25.43 -4.90
C ALA A 513 2.81 -26.58 -5.92
N THR A 514 3.92 -27.23 -6.25
CA THR A 514 3.92 -28.52 -6.96
C THR A 514 5.17 -29.34 -6.63
N SER A 515 4.92 -30.45 -5.92
CA SER A 515 5.63 -31.73 -6.04
C SER A 515 6.95 -31.90 -5.28
N SER A 516 6.79 -32.36 -4.04
CA SER A 516 7.58 -33.47 -3.50
C SER A 516 7.64 -34.63 -4.51
N SER A 517 8.67 -34.69 -5.35
CA SER A 517 9.19 -35.93 -5.95
C SER A 517 10.44 -35.65 -6.77
N SER A 518 11.41 -36.52 -6.58
CA SER A 518 12.73 -36.72 -7.21
C SER A 518 12.76 -36.86 -8.75
N MET A 519 11.88 -36.19 -9.48
CA MET A 519 11.86 -36.14 -10.96
C MET A 519 11.57 -34.70 -11.40
N ARG A 520 12.57 -33.81 -11.26
CA ARG A 520 12.57 -32.51 -11.94
C ARG A 520 12.67 -32.81 -13.44
N GLN A 521 11.55 -32.69 -14.18
CA GLN A 521 11.58 -32.91 -15.62
C GLN A 521 12.39 -31.78 -16.26
N ASP A 522 13.30 -32.11 -17.18
CA ASP A 522 14.09 -31.17 -18.01
C ASP A 522 13.26 -30.19 -18.88
N LYS A 523 11.94 -30.08 -18.65
CA LYS A 523 10.97 -29.40 -19.51
C LYS A 523 10.82 -27.90 -19.25
N ASP A 524 11.43 -27.37 -18.20
CA ASP A 524 11.34 -25.96 -17.81
C ASP A 524 12.70 -25.23 -17.77
N ILE A 525 13.71 -25.82 -18.42
CA ILE A 525 15.02 -25.21 -18.64
C ILE A 525 15.08 -24.68 -20.08
N PHE A 526 15.49 -23.43 -20.23
CA PHE A 526 15.74 -22.78 -21.53
C PHE A 526 17.20 -22.40 -21.63
N LEU A 527 17.85 -22.84 -22.70
CA LEU A 527 19.26 -22.58 -22.98
C LEU A 527 19.36 -21.66 -24.20
N ILE A 528 20.10 -20.57 -24.04
CA ILE A 528 20.46 -19.65 -25.12
C ILE A 528 21.98 -19.73 -25.28
N TYR A 529 22.42 -20.52 -26.27
CA TYR A 529 23.82 -20.65 -26.62
C TYR A 529 24.23 -19.53 -27.55
N ILE A 530 25.40 -18.93 -27.27
CA ILE A 530 25.98 -17.83 -28.02
C ILE A 530 27.38 -18.25 -28.47
N HIS A 531 27.62 -18.21 -29.77
CA HIS A 531 28.93 -18.50 -30.35
C HIS A 531 29.40 -17.35 -31.24
N ALA A 532 30.62 -16.87 -31.00
CA ALA A 532 31.22 -15.79 -31.79
C ALA A 532 31.74 -16.31 -33.13
N LEU A 533 31.30 -15.68 -34.23
CA LEU A 533 31.74 -16.00 -35.58
C LEU A 533 32.94 -15.12 -35.99
N GLN A 534 33.74 -15.60 -36.95
CA GLN A 534 34.93 -14.90 -37.45
C GLN A 534 34.62 -13.53 -38.07
N ASN A 535 33.39 -13.32 -38.56
CA ASN A 535 32.93 -12.05 -39.13
C ASN A 535 32.47 -11.02 -38.09
N GLY A 536 32.61 -11.32 -36.78
CA GLY A 536 32.22 -10.44 -35.68
C GLY A 536 30.70 -10.45 -35.37
N LEU A 537 29.95 -11.35 -36.01
CA LEU A 537 28.57 -11.66 -35.65
C LEU A 537 28.51 -12.82 -34.66
N PHE A 538 27.33 -13.06 -34.08
CA PHE A 538 27.10 -14.10 -33.08
C PHE A 538 26.02 -15.04 -33.56
N ARG A 539 26.31 -16.33 -33.61
CA ARG A 539 25.32 -17.38 -33.85
C ARG A 539 24.59 -17.68 -32.55
N ILE A 540 23.27 -17.75 -32.63
CA ILE A 540 22.38 -18.11 -31.53
C ILE A 540 21.85 -19.52 -31.80
N HIS A 541 21.93 -20.37 -30.79
CA HIS A 541 21.28 -21.69 -30.76
C HIS A 541 20.42 -21.77 -29.51
N MET A 542 19.17 -22.20 -29.65
CA MET A 542 18.19 -22.19 -28.56
C MET A 542 17.67 -23.60 -28.30
N GLU A 543 17.79 -24.06 -27.06
CA GLU A 543 17.24 -25.35 -26.63
C GLU A 543 16.24 -25.17 -25.48
N GLY A 544 15.23 -26.04 -25.47
CA GLY A 544 14.10 -25.98 -24.54
C GLY A 544 12.77 -26.24 -25.26
N ASN A 545 11.64 -26.03 -24.57
CA ASN A 545 10.33 -26.23 -25.17
C ASN A 545 9.97 -25.05 -26.11
N THR A 546 10.47 -25.11 -27.35
CA THR A 546 10.35 -24.06 -28.39
C THR A 546 9.25 -24.33 -29.42
N GLY A 547 8.18 -25.06 -29.05
CA GLY A 547 7.02 -25.23 -29.92
C GLY A 547 6.42 -23.90 -30.39
N LYS A 548 5.73 -23.87 -31.54
CA LYS A 548 5.21 -22.62 -32.15
C LYS A 548 4.37 -21.74 -31.21
N ILE A 549 3.70 -22.35 -30.23
CA ILE A 549 2.86 -21.68 -29.22
C ILE A 549 3.71 -21.12 -28.05
N SER A 550 4.91 -21.64 -27.82
CA SER A 550 5.85 -21.32 -26.73
C SER A 550 7.02 -20.44 -27.18
N MET A 551 7.03 -19.98 -28.44
CA MET A 551 8.10 -19.12 -28.96
C MET A 551 8.16 -17.78 -28.23
N ALA A 552 9.31 -17.52 -27.60
CA ALA A 552 9.66 -16.24 -26.99
C ALA A 552 10.61 -15.49 -27.93
N ILE A 553 10.09 -14.55 -28.71
CA ILE A 553 10.86 -13.64 -29.59
C ILE A 553 11.45 -12.49 -28.75
N PRO A 554 12.55 -11.81 -29.14
CA PRO A 554 13.05 -11.63 -30.51
C PRO A 554 14.03 -12.69 -31.03
N LEU A 555 14.75 -13.43 -30.18
CA LEU A 555 15.68 -14.45 -30.66
C LEU A 555 14.92 -15.67 -31.21
N VAL A 556 15.47 -16.27 -32.26
CA VAL A 556 15.01 -17.52 -32.84
C VAL A 556 16.22 -18.44 -32.98
N ASP A 557 16.00 -19.75 -32.89
CA ASP A 557 17.04 -20.73 -33.11
C ASP A 557 17.72 -20.57 -34.49
N GLY A 558 19.05 -20.71 -34.52
CA GLY A 558 19.87 -20.51 -35.72
C GLY A 558 20.08 -19.05 -36.14
N MET A 559 19.52 -18.06 -35.42
CA MET A 559 19.64 -16.65 -35.77
C MET A 559 21.08 -16.14 -35.63
N VAL A 560 21.49 -15.22 -36.50
CA VAL A 560 22.78 -14.54 -36.43
C VAL A 560 22.56 -13.08 -36.05
N VAL A 561 23.27 -12.63 -35.02
CA VAL A 561 23.05 -11.35 -34.34
C VAL A 561 24.30 -10.48 -34.36
N SER A 562 24.12 -9.17 -34.49
CA SER A 562 25.23 -8.21 -34.40
C SER A 562 25.64 -7.95 -32.96
N ARG A 563 26.92 -7.65 -32.74
CA ARG A 563 27.50 -7.26 -31.44
C ARG A 563 26.67 -6.22 -30.68
N ARG A 564 26.12 -5.22 -31.38
CA ARG A 564 25.37 -4.10 -30.77
C ARG A 564 24.00 -4.49 -30.22
N THR A 565 23.39 -5.55 -30.75
CA THR A 565 22.01 -5.93 -30.44
C THR A 565 21.92 -7.19 -29.59
N LEU A 566 23.02 -7.94 -29.47
CA LEU A 566 23.12 -9.20 -28.75
C LEU A 566 22.55 -9.13 -27.32
N GLY A 567 23.10 -8.25 -26.47
CA GLY A 567 22.64 -8.12 -25.08
C GLY A 567 21.15 -7.78 -24.95
N SER A 568 20.66 -6.85 -25.78
CA SER A 568 19.25 -6.45 -25.74
C SER A 568 18.33 -7.58 -26.23
N MET A 569 18.72 -8.32 -27.27
CA MET A 569 17.90 -9.43 -27.76
C MET A 569 17.89 -10.61 -26.79
N VAL A 570 19.03 -10.98 -26.20
CA VAL A 570 19.11 -12.02 -25.16
C VAL A 570 18.25 -11.64 -23.96
N ARG A 571 18.39 -10.40 -23.47
CA ARG A 571 17.57 -9.90 -22.36
C ARG A 571 16.07 -9.95 -22.64
N GLN A 572 15.64 -9.40 -23.78
CA GLN A 572 14.20 -9.39 -24.13
C GLN A 572 13.65 -10.80 -24.34
N THR A 573 14.46 -11.70 -24.90
CA THR A 573 14.08 -13.11 -25.07
C THR A 573 13.89 -13.77 -23.71
N ALA A 574 14.84 -13.59 -22.78
CA ALA A 574 14.73 -14.15 -21.43
C ALA A 574 13.47 -13.66 -20.68
N ILE A 575 13.18 -12.35 -20.75
CA ILE A 575 11.96 -11.77 -20.18
C ILE A 575 10.71 -12.41 -20.79
N ASN A 576 10.70 -12.56 -22.12
CA ASN A 576 9.55 -13.11 -22.83
C ASN A 576 9.37 -14.61 -22.55
N ILE A 577 10.43 -15.38 -22.32
CA ILE A 577 10.35 -16.77 -21.85
C ILE A 577 9.62 -16.82 -20.50
N GLY A 578 10.07 -16.01 -19.52
CA GLY A 578 9.44 -15.95 -18.20
C GLY A 578 7.97 -15.53 -18.26
N ARG A 579 7.66 -14.46 -19.01
CA ARG A 579 6.28 -13.99 -19.25
C ARG A 579 5.42 -15.06 -19.91
N ARG A 580 5.94 -15.77 -20.92
CA ARG A 580 5.18 -16.81 -21.62
C ARG A 580 4.83 -17.96 -20.69
N LYS A 581 5.79 -18.43 -19.88
CA LYS A 581 5.55 -19.49 -18.89
C LYS A 581 4.52 -19.11 -17.84
N ARG A 582 4.54 -17.88 -17.36
CA ARG A 582 3.49 -17.33 -16.49
C ARG A 582 2.12 -17.35 -17.16
N LEU A 583 2.03 -16.97 -18.44
CA LEU A 583 0.78 -16.98 -19.20
C LEU A 583 0.25 -18.39 -19.54
N GLU A 584 1.12 -19.39 -19.67
CA GLU A 584 0.73 -20.78 -19.89
C GLU A 584 0.23 -21.47 -18.63
N SER A 585 0.62 -20.96 -17.46
CA SER A 585 0.20 -21.49 -16.17
C SER A 585 -1.21 -21.00 -15.81
N ASP A 586 -2.20 -21.89 -15.85
CA ASP A 586 -3.58 -21.58 -15.42
C ASP A 586 -3.69 -21.18 -13.93
N SER A 587 -2.73 -21.59 -13.12
CA SER A 587 -2.65 -21.27 -11.69
C SER A 587 -1.93 -19.95 -11.40
N TYR A 588 -1.22 -19.38 -12.38
CA TYR A 588 -0.49 -18.15 -12.17
C TYR A 588 -1.44 -16.96 -12.04
N GLN A 589 -1.22 -16.18 -10.98
CA GLN A 589 -1.92 -14.93 -10.73
C GLN A 589 -0.90 -13.79 -10.77
N PRO A 590 -1.16 -12.73 -11.57
CA PRO A 590 -0.29 -11.56 -11.60
C PRO A 590 -0.11 -10.92 -10.21
N PRO A 591 0.99 -10.20 -9.97
CA PRO A 591 1.31 -9.69 -8.63
C PRO A 591 0.22 -8.75 -8.08
N HIS A 592 -0.35 -7.87 -8.90
CA HIS A 592 -1.43 -6.96 -8.49
C HIS A 592 -2.70 -7.70 -8.02
N VAL A 593 -3.02 -8.84 -8.62
CA VAL A 593 -4.16 -9.69 -8.23
C VAL A 593 -3.87 -10.39 -6.91
N ARG A 594 -2.66 -10.96 -6.76
CA ARG A 594 -2.23 -11.63 -5.53
C ARG A 594 -2.25 -10.68 -4.34
N ARG A 595 -1.76 -9.44 -4.53
CA ARG A 595 -1.82 -8.39 -3.50
C ARG A 595 -3.26 -8.05 -3.13
N LYS A 596 -4.15 -7.87 -4.11
CA LYS A 596 -5.58 -7.62 -3.86
C LYS A 596 -6.24 -8.76 -3.06
N MET A 597 -5.98 -10.01 -3.44
CA MET A 597 -6.48 -11.17 -2.70
C MET A 597 -5.92 -11.23 -1.28
N LYS A 598 -4.64 -10.96 -1.09
CA LYS A 598 -4.03 -10.93 0.25
C LYS A 598 -4.61 -9.82 1.13
N ILE A 599 -4.94 -8.66 0.55
CA ILE A 599 -5.62 -7.57 1.25
C ILE A 599 -7.04 -7.98 1.65
N GLN A 600 -7.77 -8.70 0.78
CA GLN A 600 -9.08 -9.25 1.13
C GLN A 600 -8.98 -10.28 2.26
N GLU A 601 -7.99 -11.17 2.25
CA GLU A 601 -7.72 -12.09 3.37
C GLU A 601 -7.46 -11.33 4.68
N ILE A 602 -6.72 -10.22 4.63
CA ILE A 602 -6.46 -9.36 5.80
C ILE A 602 -7.76 -8.74 6.32
N VAL A 603 -8.62 -8.23 5.43
CA VAL A 603 -9.94 -7.70 5.80
C VAL A 603 -10.78 -8.80 6.46
N ASP A 604 -10.87 -9.97 5.86
CA ASP A 604 -11.69 -11.07 6.40
C ASP A 604 -11.23 -11.53 7.79
N LYS A 605 -9.92 -11.48 8.08
CA LYS A 605 -9.35 -11.90 9.36
C LYS A 605 -9.38 -10.82 10.44
N TYR A 606 -9.16 -9.56 10.08
CA TYR A 606 -8.87 -8.48 11.03
C TYR A 606 -9.87 -7.32 10.97
N HIS A 607 -10.98 -7.45 10.24
CA HIS A 607 -12.03 -6.44 10.24
C HIS A 607 -12.61 -6.26 11.65
N LEU A 608 -12.41 -5.06 12.20
CA LEU A 608 -13.04 -4.62 13.43
C LEU A 608 -14.46 -4.13 13.13
N LYS A 609 -15.46 -4.96 13.40
CA LYS A 609 -16.87 -4.61 13.18
C LYS A 609 -17.33 -3.59 14.22
N MET A 610 -17.73 -2.42 13.76
CA MET A 610 -18.19 -1.31 14.60
C MET A 610 -19.47 -0.72 14.01
N THR A 611 -20.35 -0.19 14.87
CA THR A 611 -21.43 0.69 14.42
C THR A 611 -20.86 2.02 13.90
N GLU A 612 -21.64 2.74 13.08
CA GLU A 612 -21.24 4.06 12.58
C GLU A 612 -20.84 5.02 13.73
N SER A 613 -21.62 5.03 14.82
CA SER A 613 -21.34 5.85 16.01
C SER A 613 -20.06 5.43 16.74
N GLU A 614 -19.81 4.13 16.87
CA GLU A 614 -18.59 3.62 17.51
C GLU A 614 -17.35 3.95 16.67
N PHE A 615 -17.43 3.81 15.34
CA PHE A 615 -16.35 4.17 14.43
C PHE A 615 -15.98 5.65 14.58
N TYR A 616 -16.97 6.54 14.54
CA TYR A 616 -16.71 7.98 14.71
C TYR A 616 -16.13 8.27 16.09
N THR A 617 -16.66 7.64 17.14
CA THR A 617 -16.13 7.80 18.50
C THR A 617 -14.68 7.37 18.60
N ALA A 618 -14.33 6.20 18.06
CA ALA A 618 -12.96 5.67 18.07
C ALA A 618 -11.98 6.54 17.27
N LEU A 619 -12.44 7.23 16.22
CA LEU A 619 -11.61 8.16 15.47
C LEU A 619 -11.19 9.39 16.29
N PHE A 620 -12.03 9.81 17.25
CA PHE A 620 -11.77 10.93 18.16
C PHE A 620 -11.10 10.52 19.47
N GLN A 621 -11.04 9.23 19.79
CA GLN A 621 -10.28 8.73 20.93
C GLN A 621 -8.79 8.75 20.60
N ASP A 622 -7.97 9.32 21.48
CA ASP A 622 -6.53 9.24 21.33
C ASP A 622 -6.08 7.79 21.53
N VAL A 623 -5.18 7.31 20.68
CA VAL A 623 -4.51 6.02 20.91
C VAL A 623 -3.54 6.27 22.06
N HIS A 624 -4.05 6.05 23.28
CA HIS A 624 -3.36 6.03 24.57
C HIS A 624 -2.28 7.13 24.77
N LYS A 625 -2.64 8.14 25.56
CA LYS A 625 -1.65 8.93 26.32
C LYS A 625 -0.85 8.04 27.27
#